data_AF-A0ABD3RTI4-F1
#
_entry.id   AF-A0ABD3RTI4-F1
#
_cell.length_a   1.000
_cell.length_b   1.000
_cell.length_c   1.000
_cell.angle_alpha   90.00
_cell.angle_beta   90.00
_cell.angle_gamma   90.00
#
_symmetry.space_group_name_H-M   'P 1'
#
loop_
_entity.id
_entity.type
_entity.pdbx_description
1 polymer ?
#
loop_
_entity_poly.entity_id
_entity_poly.type
_entity_poly.pdbx_seq_one_letter_code
_entity_poly.pdbx_strand_id
1 'polypeptide(L)' 'MGIAERMQEMTMKSGSRPYGCALLGGIDANVSMTEPPLYRVDPSGAMVLLNPSDGSRDHHATANANDSLEMDLN' A
#
# COMPACT_ATOMS: atom_id res chain seq x y z
N MET A 1 -5.35 7.26 -20.43
CA MET A 1 -3.93 7.30 -20.04
C MET A 1 -3.86 7.35 -18.53
N GLY A 2 -3.27 6.35 -17.90
CA GLY A 2 -3.10 6.24 -16.46
C GLY A 2 -1.89 7.02 -15.94
N ILE A 3 -1.79 7.18 -14.62
CA ILE A 3 -0.69 7.93 -13.99
C ILE A 3 0.69 7.27 -14.23
N ALA A 4 0.76 5.94 -14.19
CA ALA A 4 1.99 5.18 -14.47
C ALA A 4 2.47 5.36 -15.91
N GLU A 5 1.55 5.29 -16.88
CA GLU A 5 1.86 5.54 -18.30
C GLU A 5 2.39 6.96 -18.51
N ARG A 6 1.79 7.96 -17.83
CA ARG A 6 2.26 9.34 -17.90
C ARG A 6 3.65 9.52 -17.28
N MET A 7 3.93 8.82 -16.17
CA MET A 7 5.27 8.83 -15.57
C MET A 7 6.32 8.23 -16.50
N GLN A 8 6.00 7.10 -17.13
CA GLN A 8 6.86 6.46 -18.13
C GLN A 8 7.09 7.35 -19.37
N GLU A 9 6.06 8.04 -19.86
CA GLU A 9 6.21 8.96 -21.00
C GLU A 9 7.28 10.04 -20.72
N MET A 10 7.31 10.57 -19.50
CA MET A 10 8.27 11.61 -19.10
C MET A 10 9.72 11.10 -19.03
N THR A 11 9.95 9.78 -18.94
CA THR A 11 11.30 9.20 -19.01
C THR A 11 11.79 9.03 -20.45
N MET A 12 10.88 8.98 -21.42
CA MET A 12 11.18 8.75 -22.84
C MET A 12 11.16 10.03 -23.67
N LYS A 13 10.51 11.08 -23.17
CA LYS A 13 10.35 12.35 -23.88
C LYS A 13 11.60 13.22 -23.78
N SER A 14 12.29 13.40 -24.90
CA SER A 14 13.45 14.31 -24.99
C SER A 14 13.08 15.74 -24.53
N GLY A 15 14.00 16.39 -23.81
CA GLY A 15 13.80 17.71 -23.24
C GLY A 15 12.86 17.77 -22.02
N SER A 16 12.25 16.65 -21.63
CA SER A 16 11.47 16.53 -20.40
C SER A 16 12.29 15.83 -19.31
N ARG A 17 11.93 16.07 -18.04
CA ARG A 17 12.54 15.39 -16.89
C ARG A 17 11.54 14.38 -16.31
N PRO A 18 11.99 13.20 -15.85
CA PRO A 18 11.15 12.32 -15.04
C PRO A 18 10.61 13.06 -13.80
N TYR A 19 9.48 12.59 -13.29
CA TYR A 19 8.93 13.11 -12.03
C TYR A 19 9.90 12.83 -10.88
N GLY A 20 10.07 13.80 -9.97
CA GLY A 20 10.98 13.68 -8.82
C GLY A 20 10.36 13.03 -7.58
N CYS A 21 9.21 12.40 -7.71
CA CYS A 21 8.46 11.82 -6.59
C CYS A 21 7.74 10.54 -6.99
N ALA A 22 7.54 9.67 -6.00
CA ALA A 22 6.59 8.57 -6.10
C ALA A 22 5.21 9.04 -5.64
N LEU A 23 4.16 8.42 -6.17
CA LEU A 23 2.78 8.63 -5.72
C LEU A 23 2.26 7.39 -4.97
N LEU A 24 1.42 7.65 -3.98
CA LEU A 24 0.69 6.65 -3.22
C LEU A 24 -0.81 6.92 -3.39
N GLY A 25 -1.59 5.92 -3.79
CA GLY A 25 -3.02 6.09 -4.01
C GLY A 25 -3.80 4.80 -3.74
N GLY A 26 -4.95 4.95 -3.11
CA GLY A 26 -5.93 3.88 -2.94
C GLY A 26 -7.05 4.00 -3.95
N ILE A 27 -7.55 2.87 -4.45
CA ILE A 27 -8.81 2.85 -5.20
C ILE A 27 -9.90 2.40 -4.23
N ASP A 28 -10.96 3.19 -4.11
CA ASP A 28 -12.10 2.79 -3.28
C ASP A 28 -12.70 1.52 -3.87
N ALA A 29 -12.74 0.45 -3.07
CA ALA A 29 -13.12 -0.86 -3.55
C ALA A 29 -14.63 -0.90 -3.74
N ASN A 30 -15.06 -1.40 -4.89
CA ASN A 30 -16.47 -1.66 -5.17
C ASN A 30 -16.98 -2.78 -4.25
N VAL A 31 -17.58 -2.43 -3.10
CA VAL A 31 -18.37 -3.20 -2.09
C VAL A 31 -17.87 -4.60 -1.64
N SER A 32 -16.80 -5.17 -2.22
CA SER A 32 -16.41 -6.57 -2.06
C SER A 32 -14.99 -6.79 -1.54
N MET A 33 -14.25 -5.73 -1.22
CA MET A 33 -12.95 -5.86 -0.55
C MET A 33 -13.04 -5.30 0.86
N THR A 34 -12.49 -6.04 1.83
CA THR A 34 -12.42 -5.64 3.24
C THR A 34 -11.54 -4.40 3.43
N GLU A 35 -10.56 -4.21 2.54
CA GLU A 35 -9.71 -3.02 2.50
C GLU A 35 -9.47 -2.55 1.06
N PRO A 36 -9.38 -1.22 0.84
CA PRO A 36 -9.08 -0.68 -0.48
C PRO A 36 -7.64 -1.01 -0.90
N PRO A 37 -7.40 -1.47 -2.14
CA PRO A 37 -6.07 -1.72 -2.64
C PRO A 37 -5.27 -0.42 -2.72
N LEU A 38 -4.04 -0.47 -2.24
CA LEU A 38 -3.10 0.64 -2.12
C LEU A 38 -1.93 0.43 -3.09
N TYR A 39 -1.71 1.39 -3.98
CA TYR A 39 -0.69 1.33 -5.02
C TYR A 39 0.38 2.40 -4.82
N ARG A 40 1.65 2.01 -4.99
CA ARG A 40 2.76 2.93 -5.20
C ARG A 40 3.09 3.01 -6.68
N VAL A 41 3.31 4.22 -7.19
CA VAL A 41 3.80 4.47 -8.55
C VAL A 41 5.10 5.25 -8.46
N ASP A 42 6.19 4.65 -8.98
CA ASP A 42 7.53 5.23 -8.94
C ASP A 42 7.81 6.08 -10.20
N PRO A 43 8.77 7.03 -10.17
CA PRO A 43 9.14 7.87 -11.32
C PRO A 43 9.43 7.15 -12.64
N SER A 44 9.80 5.87 -12.57
CA SER A 44 10.03 5.02 -13.75
C SER A 44 8.74 4.61 -14.47
N GLY A 45 7.57 4.87 -13.88
CA GLY A 45 6.28 4.32 -14.31
C GLY A 45 5.98 2.93 -13.75
N ALA A 46 6.87 2.36 -12.91
CA ALA A 46 6.58 1.10 -12.23
C ALA A 46 5.45 1.27 -11.20
N MET A 47 4.52 0.31 -11.16
CA MET A 47 3.40 0.28 -10.22
C MET A 47 3.47 -0.99 -9.36
N VAL A 48 3.28 -0.84 -8.04
CA VAL A 48 3.34 -1.93 -7.06
C VAL A 48 2.12 -1.86 -6.15
N LEU A 49 1.43 -2.99 -5.95
CA LEU A 49 0.39 -3.17 -4.93
C LEU A 49 1.06 -3.39 -3.56
N LEU A 50 0.68 -2.59 -2.56
CA LEU A 50 1.33 -2.59 -1.24
C LEU A 50 0.61 -3.45 -0.19
N ASN A 51 -0.70 -3.65 -0.34
CA ASN A 51 -1.52 -4.49 0.53
C ASN A 51 -2.22 -5.59 -0.28
N PRO A 52 -1.45 -6.55 -0.85
CA PRO A 52 -2.06 -7.69 -1.52
C PRO A 52 -3.03 -8.39 -0.56
N SER A 53 -4.22 -8.71 -1.08
CA SER A 53 -5.26 -9.44 -0.35
C SER A 53 -4.86 -10.91 -0.25
N ASP A 54 -3.79 -11.21 0.46
CA ASP A 54 -3.44 -12.58 0.77
C ASP A 54 -4.44 -13.05 1.84
N GLY A 55 -5.14 -14.15 1.58
CA GLY A 55 -6.02 -14.83 2.55
C GLY A 55 -5.31 -15.37 3.79
N SER A 56 -4.13 -14.84 4.11
CA SER A 56 -3.26 -15.18 5.24
C SER A 56 -2.82 -13.90 5.97
N ARG A 57 -3.77 -13.03 6.29
CA ARG A 57 -3.61 -12.18 7.47
C ARG A 57 -3.72 -13.06 8.70
N ASP A 58 -2.66 -13.85 8.93
CA ASP A 58 -2.48 -14.49 10.20
C ASP A 58 -2.53 -13.41 11.27
N HIS A 59 -3.47 -13.62 12.17
CA HIS A 59 -3.69 -12.87 13.38
C HIS A 59 -2.37 -12.64 14.11
N HIS A 60 -1.67 -11.54 13.84
CA HIS A 60 -0.74 -10.99 14.81
C HIS A 60 -1.59 -10.25 15.85
N ALA A 61 -2.30 -11.04 16.66
CA ALA A 61 -2.81 -10.60 17.93
C ALA A 61 -1.59 -10.09 18.70
N THR A 62 -1.46 -8.78 18.82
CA THR A 62 -0.63 -8.17 19.84
C THR A 62 -1.26 -8.57 21.17
N ALA A 63 -0.85 -9.72 21.69
CA ALA A 63 -1.03 -10.09 23.08
C ALA A 63 -0.41 -8.96 23.89
N ASN A 64 -1.27 -8.11 24.42
CA ASN A 64 -0.89 -7.04 25.31
C ASN A 64 -0.35 -7.72 26.57
N ALA A 65 0.97 -7.76 26.73
CA ALA A 65 1.68 -8.49 27.79
C ALA A 65 1.49 -7.87 29.20
N ASN A 66 0.41 -7.11 29.40
CA ASN A 66 0.10 -6.44 30.66
C ASN A 66 -1.09 -7.06 31.40
N ASP A 67 -1.70 -8.14 30.88
CA ASP A 67 -2.87 -8.77 31.51
C ASP A 67 -2.52 -9.97 32.42
N SER A 68 -1.23 -10.17 32.73
CA SER A 68 -0.75 -11.29 33.57
C SER A 68 -0.46 -10.91 35.03
N LEU A 69 -1.10 -9.86 35.56
CA LEU A 69 -0.79 -9.35 36.91
C LEU A 69 -1.99 -9.17 37.86
N GLU A 70 -3.14 -9.77 37.56
CA GLU A 70 -4.27 -9.80 38.51
C GLU A 70 -4.96 -11.17 38.58
N MET A 71 -4.23 -12.21 38.97
CA MET A 71 -4.84 -13.39 39.61
C MET A 71 -3.85 -13.98 40.60
N ASP A 72 -3.71 -13.32 41.75
CA ASP A 72 -3.34 -13.94 43.04
C ASP A 72 -3.50 -12.89 44.12
N LEU A 73 -4.70 -12.76 44.69
CA LEU A 73 -4.98 -12.16 46.00
C LEU A 73 -6.45 -12.43 46.39
N ASN A 74 -6.69 -13.67 46.84
CA ASN A 74 -7.51 -14.07 48.00
C ASN A 74 -8.08 -15.48 47.84
#